data_AF-A0A820N880-F1
#
_entry.id   AF-A0A820N880-F1
#
_cell.length_a   1.000
_cell.length_b   1.000
_cell.length_c   1.000
_cell.angle_alpha   90.00
_cell.angle_beta   90.00
_cell.angle_gamma   90.00
#
_symmetry.space_group_name_H-M   'P 1'
#
loop_
_entity.id
_entity.type
_entity.pdbx_description
1 polymer ?
#
loop_
_entity_poly.entity_id
_entity_poly.type
_entity_poly.pdbx_seq_one_letter_code
_entity_poly.pdbx_strand_id
1 'polypeptide(L)'
;MGDFVGVNGLEKNIVEAIMNFSYHLTLGDLDAAFKAIKIIKKESVWENLARMCVLNRRADVAKICLGKMGLFRGARALRAIDQDNADMKVAILAIHLNMKEEAEKILLQSKQYDLLNQLYQSTNEWGKAM
;
A
#
# COMPACT_ATOMS: atom_id res chain seq x y z
N MET A 1 -16.68 -2.77 10.81
CA MET A 1 -16.05 -4.09 11.02
C MET A 1 -16.00 -4.80 9.68
N GLY A 2 -14.99 -4.51 8.87
CA GLY A 2 -14.82 -5.10 7.55
C GLY A 2 -13.35 -5.18 7.14
N ASP A 3 -12.45 -5.20 8.13
CA ASP A 3 -11.07 -4.75 7.94
C ASP A 3 -10.12 -5.81 7.34
N PHE A 4 -10.56 -7.05 7.10
CA PHE A 4 -9.61 -8.15 6.86
C PHE A 4 -10.11 -9.27 5.93
N VAL A 5 -10.66 -8.94 4.76
CA VAL A 5 -10.83 -9.95 3.68
C VAL A 5 -9.45 -10.22 3.07
N GLY A 6 -8.72 -11.16 3.66
CA GLY A 6 -7.33 -11.50 3.30
C GLY A 6 -6.50 -12.12 4.43
N VAL A 7 -7.03 -12.15 5.66
CA VAL A 7 -6.38 -12.79 6.83
C VAL A 7 -6.69 -14.29 6.93
N ASN A 8 -7.33 -14.87 5.92
CA ASN A 8 -7.57 -16.32 5.82
C ASN A 8 -6.24 -17.05 5.54
N GLY A 9 -5.37 -17.14 6.56
CA GLY A 9 -4.07 -17.82 6.49
C GLY A 9 -2.91 -17.16 7.23
N LEU A 10 -3.08 -15.95 7.79
CA LEU A 10 -2.03 -15.31 8.60
C LEU A 10 -2.13 -15.76 10.07
N GLU A 11 -1.01 -16.16 10.64
CA GLU A 11 -0.92 -16.55 12.06
C GLU A 11 -1.40 -15.40 12.96
N LYS A 12 -2.16 -15.72 14.02
CA LYS A 12 -2.71 -14.71 14.96
C LYS A 12 -1.65 -13.73 15.49
N ASN A 13 -0.45 -14.24 15.75
CA ASN A 13 0.69 -13.45 16.24
C ASN A 13 1.14 -12.39 15.21
N ILE A 14 1.03 -12.68 13.91
CA ILE A 14 1.37 -11.73 12.84
C ILE A 14 0.33 -10.62 12.76
N VAL A 15 -0.95 -10.97 12.89
CA VAL A 15 -2.05 -9.99 12.87
C VAL A 15 -1.91 -9.03 14.04
N GLU A 16 -1.66 -9.54 15.24
CA GLU A 16 -1.42 -8.74 16.44
C GLU A 16 -0.20 -7.83 16.27
N ALA A 17 0.90 -8.34 15.71
CA ALA A 17 2.09 -7.55 15.40
C ALA A 17 1.79 -6.38 14.45
N ILE A 18 1.02 -6.62 13.38
CA ILE A 18 0.62 -5.58 12.42
C ILE A 18 -0.30 -4.55 13.07
N MET A 19 -1.22 -4.99 13.94
CA MET A 19 -2.17 -4.09 14.61
C MET A 19 -1.45 -3.18 15.62
N ASN A 20 -0.57 -3.75 16.45
CA ASN A 20 0.29 -3.01 17.36
C ASN A 20 1.22 -2.05 16.61
N PHE A 21 1.78 -2.50 15.48
CA PHE A 21 2.59 -1.65 14.61
C PHE A 21 1.84 -0.41 14.14
N SER A 22 0.64 -0.62 13.59
CA SER A 22 -0.25 0.44 13.14
C SER A 22 -0.60 1.42 14.27
N TYR A 23 -0.93 0.89 15.45
CA TYR A 23 -1.26 1.69 16.63
C TYR A 23 -0.10 2.61 17.04
N HIS A 24 1.11 2.05 17.20
CA HIS A 24 2.27 2.85 17.58
C HIS A 24 2.68 3.86 16.51
N LEU A 25 2.52 3.53 15.22
CA LEU A 25 2.76 4.46 14.12
C LEU A 25 1.83 5.68 14.16
N THR A 26 0.55 5.47 14.49
CA THR A 26 -0.41 6.59 14.65
C THR A 26 -0.11 7.49 15.85
N LEU A 27 0.54 6.94 16.89
CA LEU A 27 0.99 7.70 18.05
C LEU A 27 2.35 8.38 17.84
N GLY A 28 3.03 8.12 16.72
CA GLY A 28 4.39 8.62 16.46
C GLY A 28 5.50 7.89 17.24
N ASP A 29 5.17 6.81 17.96
CA ASP A 29 6.14 5.98 18.68
C ASP A 29 6.78 4.97 17.72
N LEU A 30 7.80 5.44 17.00
CA LEU A 30 8.48 4.65 15.99
C LEU A 30 9.21 3.43 16.60
N ASP A 31 9.77 3.56 17.80
CA ASP A 31 10.52 2.47 18.45
C ASP A 31 9.60 1.31 18.81
N ALA A 32 8.46 1.60 19.44
CA ALA A 32 7.47 0.57 19.76
C ALA A 32 6.85 -0.04 18.49
N ALA A 33 6.64 0.76 17.45
CA ALA A 33 6.19 0.28 16.15
C ALA A 33 7.22 -0.73 15.58
N PHE A 34 8.48 -0.34 15.43
CA PHE A 34 9.50 -1.25 14.88
C PHE A 34 9.68 -2.52 15.72
N LYS A 35 9.52 -2.45 17.05
CA LYS A 35 9.57 -3.61 17.92
C LYS A 35 8.40 -4.57 17.65
N ALA A 36 7.19 -4.06 17.49
CA ALA A 36 6.00 -4.86 17.22
C ALA A 36 6.12 -5.66 15.91
N ILE A 37 6.70 -5.06 14.86
CA ILE A 37 6.75 -5.68 13.53
C ILE A 37 8.00 -6.53 13.25
N LYS A 38 8.97 -6.54 14.18
CA LYS A 38 10.26 -7.25 14.04
C LYS A 38 10.12 -8.77 13.82
N ILE A 39 9.01 -9.36 14.28
CA ILE A 39 8.73 -10.79 14.12
C ILE A 39 8.46 -11.17 12.66
N ILE A 40 8.04 -10.22 11.82
CA ILE A 40 7.68 -10.47 10.42
C ILE A 40 8.94 -10.48 9.54
N LYS A 41 9.31 -11.69 9.08
CA LYS A 41 10.48 -11.89 8.20
C LYS A 41 10.12 -12.29 6.77
N LYS A 42 8.96 -12.91 6.58
CA LYS A 42 8.54 -13.44 5.27
C LYS A 42 8.07 -12.30 4.37
N GLU A 43 8.61 -12.23 3.15
CA GLU A 43 8.24 -11.23 2.14
C GLU A 43 6.76 -11.31 1.76
N SER A 44 6.21 -12.52 1.66
CA SER A 44 4.79 -12.75 1.34
C SER A 44 3.82 -12.09 2.32
N VAL A 45 4.21 -11.91 3.58
CA VAL A 45 3.41 -11.20 4.58
C VAL A 45 3.36 -9.71 4.26
N TRP A 46 4.48 -9.13 3.84
CA TRP A 46 4.56 -7.72 3.43
C TRP A 46 3.79 -7.46 2.14
N GLU A 47 3.82 -8.40 1.20
CA GLU A 47 3.03 -8.33 -0.03
C GLU A 47 1.52 -8.37 0.28
N ASN A 48 1.08 -9.29 1.14
CA ASN A 48 -0.31 -9.34 1.58
C ASN A 48 -0.73 -8.08 2.33
N LEU A 49 0.12 -7.56 3.22
CA LEU A 49 -0.12 -6.30 3.91
C LEU A 49 -0.23 -5.12 2.92
N ALA A 50 0.63 -5.09 1.90
CA ALA A 50 0.59 -4.09 0.86
C ALA A 50 -0.73 -4.14 0.07
N ARG A 51 -1.21 -5.34 -0.29
CA ARG A 51 -2.53 -5.50 -0.92
C ARG A 51 -3.66 -5.02 -0.03
N MET A 52 -3.61 -5.32 1.27
CA MET A 52 -4.60 -4.82 2.23
C MET A 52 -4.57 -3.29 2.36
N CYS A 53 -3.41 -2.66 2.27
CA CYS A 53 -3.29 -1.20 2.24
C CYS A 53 -4.06 -0.60 1.05
N VAL A 54 -4.00 -1.25 -0.11
CA VAL A 54 -4.76 -0.87 -1.31
C VAL A 54 -6.26 -0.99 -1.07
N LEU A 55 -6.71 -2.15 -0.60
CA LEU A 55 -8.13 -2.43 -0.41
C LEU A 55 -8.77 -1.52 0.66
N ASN A 56 -8.05 -1.24 1.74
CA ASN A 56 -8.55 -0.43 2.86
C ASN A 56 -8.19 1.07 2.75
N ARG A 57 -7.58 1.51 1.65
CA ARG A 57 -7.10 2.89 1.43
C ARG A 57 -6.20 3.42 2.54
N ARG A 58 -5.36 2.55 3.08
CA ARG A 58 -4.49 2.89 4.20
C ARG A 58 -3.05 3.07 3.75
N ALA A 59 -2.57 4.32 3.73
CA ALA A 59 -1.24 4.64 3.23
C ALA A 59 -0.10 4.46 4.26
N ASP A 60 -0.42 4.38 5.56
CA ASP A 60 0.54 4.50 6.66
C ASP A 60 1.75 3.55 6.55
N VAL A 61 1.49 2.31 6.13
CA VAL A 61 2.51 1.25 6.08
C VAL A 61 3.00 0.95 4.67
N ALA A 62 2.43 1.60 3.65
CA ALA A 62 2.73 1.35 2.22
C ALA A 62 4.22 1.46 1.90
N LYS A 63 4.88 2.50 2.40
CA LYS A 63 6.32 2.75 2.21
C LYS A 63 7.18 1.64 2.83
N ILE A 64 6.75 1.10 3.96
CA ILE A 64 7.48 0.06 4.68
C ILE A 64 7.33 -1.27 3.96
N CYS A 65 6.11 -1.60 3.51
CA CYS A 65 5.87 -2.78 2.69
C CYS A 65 6.75 -2.78 1.44
N LEU A 66 6.75 -1.69 0.66
CA LEU A 66 7.61 -1.57 -0.52
C LEU A 66 9.10 -1.70 -0.20
N GLY A 67 9.56 -1.12 0.92
CA GLY A 67 10.95 -1.25 1.35
C GLY A 67 11.32 -2.70 1.74
N LYS A 68 10.41 -3.42 2.39
CA LYS A 68 10.60 -4.82 2.80
C LYS A 68 10.51 -5.80 1.64
N MET A 69 9.81 -5.44 0.57
CA MET A 69 9.72 -6.19 -0.70
C MET A 69 10.80 -5.78 -1.72
N GLY A 70 11.76 -4.91 -1.36
CA GLY A 70 12.80 -4.45 -2.28
C GLY A 70 12.31 -3.57 -3.45
N LEU A 71 11.06 -3.07 -3.39
CA LEU A 71 10.46 -2.22 -4.41
C LEU A 71 10.85 -0.74 -4.21
N PHE A 72 12.15 -0.45 -4.34
CA PHE A 72 12.72 0.87 -4.02
C PHE A 72 12.18 2.02 -4.88
N ARG A 73 11.86 1.74 -6.16
CA ARG A 73 11.27 2.76 -7.07
C ARG A 73 9.93 3.24 -6.55
N GLY A 74 9.08 2.32 -6.09
CA GLY A 74 7.80 2.66 -5.48
C GLY A 74 7.95 3.34 -4.14
N ALA A 75 8.87 2.86 -3.29
CA ALA A 75 9.15 3.53 -2.02
C ALA A 75 9.65 4.98 -2.20
N ARG A 76 10.37 5.27 -3.30
CA ARG A 76 10.78 6.63 -3.67
C ARG A 76 9.59 7.45 -4.18
N ALA A 77 8.77 6.88 -5.06
CA ALA A 77 7.59 7.55 -5.59
C ALA A 77 6.62 7.96 -4.45
N LEU A 78 6.40 7.09 -3.46
CA LEU A 78 5.58 7.41 -2.28
C LEU A 78 6.13 8.55 -1.41
N ARG A 79 7.45 8.79 -1.42
CA ARG A 79 8.06 9.91 -0.69
C ARG A 79 7.88 11.25 -1.39
N ALA A 80 7.69 11.23 -2.72
CA ALA A 80 7.52 12.43 -3.53
C ALA A 80 6.07 12.95 -3.48
N ILE A 81 5.13 12.16 -2.96
CA ILE A 81 3.73 12.56 -2.78
C ILE A 81 3.59 13.30 -1.44
N ASP A 82 2.81 14.38 -1.45
CA ASP A 82 2.43 15.15 -0.26
C ASP A 82 1.89 14.26 0.86
N GLN A 83 2.12 14.68 2.11
CA GLN A 83 1.73 13.88 3.27
C GLN A 83 0.23 13.60 3.31
N ASP A 84 -0.59 14.59 2.94
CA ASP A 84 -2.05 14.56 3.01
C ASP A 84 -2.71 13.76 1.87
N ASN A 85 -1.96 13.43 0.80
CA ASN A 85 -2.53 12.75 -0.35
C ASN A 85 -2.41 11.22 -0.22
N ALA A 86 -3.20 10.66 0.72
CA ALA A 86 -3.24 9.23 0.99
C ALA A 86 -3.70 8.42 -0.23
N ASP A 87 -4.72 8.87 -0.96
CA ASP A 87 -5.24 8.16 -2.14
C ASP A 87 -4.17 8.00 -3.22
N MET A 88 -3.37 9.02 -3.49
CA MET A 88 -2.25 8.91 -4.45
C MET A 88 -1.19 7.92 -4.00
N LYS A 89 -0.88 7.88 -2.70
CA LYS A 89 0.07 6.88 -2.17
C LYS A 89 -0.46 5.47 -2.35
N VAL A 90 -1.76 5.27 -2.10
CA VAL A 90 -2.40 3.98 -2.28
C VAL A 90 -2.46 3.59 -3.76
N ALA A 91 -2.73 4.53 -4.67
CA ALA A 91 -2.71 4.27 -6.11
C ALA A 91 -1.31 3.86 -6.62
N ILE A 92 -0.25 4.57 -6.22
CA ILE A 92 1.13 4.19 -6.57
C ILE A 92 1.47 2.81 -6.02
N LEU A 93 1.06 2.50 -4.79
CA LEU A 93 1.24 1.17 -4.22
C LEU A 93 0.54 0.11 -5.08
N ALA A 94 -0.71 0.34 -5.47
CA ALA A 94 -1.49 -0.57 -6.32
C ALA A 94 -0.80 -0.83 -7.67
N ILE A 95 -0.25 0.21 -8.31
CA ILE A 95 0.52 0.10 -9.55
C ILE A 95 1.72 -0.82 -9.36
N HIS A 96 2.49 -0.64 -8.28
CA HIS A 96 3.67 -1.46 -8.00
C HIS A 96 3.36 -2.90 -7.61
N LEU A 97 2.16 -3.17 -7.11
CA LEU A 97 1.65 -4.51 -6.81
C LEU A 97 0.95 -5.15 -8.01
N ASN A 98 0.90 -4.49 -9.17
CA ASN A 98 0.16 -4.90 -10.35
C ASN A 98 -1.36 -5.07 -10.11
N MET A 99 -1.91 -4.33 -9.14
CA MET A 99 -3.35 -4.24 -8.84
C MET A 99 -4.00 -3.13 -9.70
N LYS A 100 -4.09 -3.40 -11.01
CA LYS A 100 -4.48 -2.39 -12.01
C LYS A 100 -5.90 -1.86 -11.82
N GLU A 101 -6.84 -2.75 -11.53
CA GLU A 101 -8.26 -2.41 -11.37
C GLU A 101 -8.47 -1.48 -10.16
N GLU A 102 -7.80 -1.77 -9.04
CA GLU A 102 -7.83 -0.92 -7.86
C GLU A 102 -7.13 0.42 -8.12
N ALA A 103 -5.98 0.42 -8.80
CA ALA A 103 -5.28 1.65 -9.17
C ALA A 103 -6.18 2.57 -10.01
N GLU A 104 -6.82 2.03 -11.06
CA GLU A 104 -7.76 2.75 -11.92
C GLU A 104 -8.92 3.35 -11.11
N LYS A 105 -9.56 2.55 -10.24
CA LYS A 105 -10.65 3.01 -9.37
C LYS A 105 -10.22 4.18 -8.46
N ILE A 106 -9.04 4.09 -7.85
CA ILE A 106 -8.54 5.13 -6.93
C ILE A 106 -8.20 6.41 -7.71
N LEU A 107 -7.54 6.29 -8.87
CA LEU A 107 -7.16 7.44 -9.70
C LEU A 107 -8.37 8.18 -10.27
N LEU A 108 -9.40 7.45 -10.69
CA LEU A 108 -10.67 8.04 -11.12
C LEU A 108 -11.35 8.84 -10.00
N GLN A 109 -11.41 8.27 -8.79
CA GLN A 109 -12.06 8.94 -7.65
C GLN A 109 -11.28 10.16 -7.16
N SER A 110 -9.94 10.11 -7.21
CA SER A 110 -9.06 11.22 -6.87
C SER A 110 -8.89 12.25 -7.99
N LYS A 111 -9.55 12.05 -9.15
CA LYS A 111 -9.51 12.93 -10.33
C LYS A 111 -8.09 13.17 -10.87
N GLN A 112 -7.21 12.18 -10.71
CA GLN A 112 -5.82 12.22 -11.13
C GLN A 112 -5.68 11.64 -12.55
N TYR A 113 -6.23 12.36 -13.52
CA TYR A 113 -6.33 11.91 -14.90
C TYR A 113 -4.97 11.77 -15.60
N ASP A 114 -3.97 12.58 -15.23
CA ASP A 114 -2.62 12.47 -15.80
C ASP A 114 -1.97 11.13 -15.48
N LEU A 115 -2.03 10.72 -14.22
CA LEU A 115 -1.48 9.44 -13.76
C LEU A 115 -2.30 8.26 -14.30
N LEU A 116 -3.62 8.43 -14.41
CA LEU A 116 -4.51 7.43 -15.00
C LEU A 116 -4.18 7.20 -16.48
N ASN A 117 -3.92 8.27 -17.22
CA ASN A 117 -3.51 8.18 -18.62
C ASN A 117 -2.18 7.42 -18.74
N GLN A 118 -1.17 7.78 -17.94
CA GLN A 118 0.11 7.06 -17.90
C GLN A 118 -0.05 5.58 -17.55
N LEU A 119 -0.97 5.26 -16.63
CA LEU A 119 -1.31 3.88 -16.29
C LEU A 119 -1.84 3.14 -17.53
N TYR A 120 -2.85 3.68 -18.21
CA TYR A 120 -3.42 3.05 -19.42
C TYR A 120 -2.40 2.89 -20.55
N GLN A 121 -1.52 3.87 -20.76
CA GLN A 121 -0.42 3.74 -21.73
C GLN A 121 0.53 2.60 -21.34
N SER A 122 0.91 2.52 -20.06
CA SER A 122 1.80 1.46 -19.57
C SER A 122 1.16 0.06 -19.60
N THR A 123 -0.18 -0.02 -19.60
CA THR A 123 -0.93 -1.28 -19.69
C THR A 123 -1.39 -1.63 -21.10
N ASN A 124 -1.02 -0.83 -22.12
CA ASN A 124 -1.47 -0.94 -23.52
C ASN A 124 -2.99 -0.75 -23.73
N GLU A 125 -3.67 -0.08 -22.81
CA GLU A 125 -5.10 0.25 -22.91
C GLU A 125 -5.31 1.61 -23.59
N TRP A 126 -4.74 1.77 -24.78
CA TRP A 126 -4.72 3.05 -25.52
C TRP A 126 -6.12 3.63 -25.79
N GLY A 127 -7.13 2.77 -25.96
CA GLY A 127 -8.52 3.20 -26.16
C GLY A 127 -9.15 3.90 -24.95
N LYS A 128 -8.58 3.72 -23.74
CA LYS A 128 -8.99 4.46 -22.54
C LYS A 128 -8.13 5.70 -22.26
N ALA A 129 -7.00 5.83 -22.97
CA ALA A 129 -6.02 6.91 -22.76
C ALA A 129 -6.28 8.15 -23.64
N MET A 130 -7.17 8.06 -24.63
CA MET A 130 -7.59 9.16 -25.51
C MET A 130 -8.91 9.78 -25.03
#